data_AF-A0A944U5E8-F1
#
_entry.id   AF-A0A944U5E8-F1
#
_cell.length_a   1.000
_cell.length_b   1.000
_cell.length_c   1.000
_cell.angle_alpha   90.00
_cell.angle_beta   90.00
_cell.angle_gamma   90.00
#
_symmetry.space_group_name_H-M   'P 1'
#
loop_
_entity.id
_entity.type
_entity.pdbx_description
1 polymer ?
#
loop_
_entity_poly.entity_id
_entity_poly.type
_entity_poly.pdbx_seq_one_letter_code
_entity_poly.pdbx_strand_id
1 'polypeptide(L)'
;MGGSTVQGRPYSIETSFTSWLRLALQTQHPEKKFEVINCGGVSYASYRLVPVLQECLNQYDPDLILICTGNNEFLEDRSYRFTKKFAPSLDPVLRFARSSRLIQSVISLANHNRSSDTPHSTLDGQVNAMLDYERGIERYHRNEAWQTSVKDHFRLNIHRMLRICNDRRVPVMLVSPCFNLKDSPPFKSEASKTLDKEASQKWKSHLKAASDNMRDDLDKAIAQLQKALSIDKGYAATWYALGQAYLQKSHFQKAKQCFQQALELDVCPLRVNTALRATLKQAAKNWSVLFYDLQELAAEDSTLGIVGNEFLIDHVHPTIRGHQRIGIELARRIQSHWLESNPELNLEKEVETVFSEHLSSIPSVYYLIGMERLKGLKAWTQGRAEGSPIENHPDIPDGI
;
A
#
# COMPACT_ATOMS: atom_id res chain seq x y z
N MET A 1 11.46 -4.81 -6.51
CA MET A 1 11.53 -4.78 -5.04
C MET A 1 10.32 -4.06 -4.45
N GLY A 2 9.89 -4.40 -3.22
CA GLY A 2 8.75 -3.73 -2.60
C GLY A 2 8.10 -4.47 -1.42
N GLY A 3 6.83 -4.16 -1.16
CA GLY A 3 6.02 -4.77 -0.11
C GLY A 3 5.47 -6.17 -0.46
N SER A 4 4.46 -6.61 0.30
CA SER A 4 3.78 -7.90 0.13
C SER A 4 3.13 -8.08 -1.24
N THR A 5 2.65 -7.01 -1.86
CA THR A 5 2.17 -7.01 -3.26
C THR A 5 3.26 -7.45 -4.23
N VAL A 6 4.52 -7.06 -4.00
CA VAL A 6 5.64 -7.50 -4.85
C VAL A 6 5.95 -8.96 -4.60
N GLN A 7 5.97 -9.38 -3.32
CA GLN A 7 6.22 -10.77 -2.93
C GLN A 7 5.21 -11.75 -3.56
N GLY A 8 3.96 -11.33 -3.80
CA GLY A 8 2.88 -12.17 -4.31
C GLY A 8 1.89 -12.65 -3.26
N ARG A 9 1.84 -12.00 -2.09
CA ARG A 9 0.88 -12.35 -1.01
C ARG A 9 -0.56 -12.16 -1.52
N PRO A 10 -1.53 -13.02 -1.12
CA PRO A 10 -1.52 -14.16 -0.19
C PRO A 10 -0.98 -15.46 -0.80
N TYR A 11 -0.72 -15.46 -2.10
CA TYR A 11 -0.11 -16.57 -2.79
C TYR A 11 1.41 -16.55 -2.49
N SER A 12 2.22 -16.78 -3.52
CA SER A 12 3.67 -16.76 -3.45
C SER A 12 4.22 -16.29 -4.80
N ILE A 13 5.53 -16.28 -4.93
CA ILE A 13 6.28 -15.73 -6.06
C ILE A 13 5.77 -16.28 -7.40
N GLU A 14 5.38 -17.54 -7.46
CA GLU A 14 4.91 -18.27 -8.65
C GLU A 14 3.72 -17.60 -9.34
N THR A 15 2.86 -16.88 -8.61
CA THR A 15 1.72 -16.14 -9.18
C THR A 15 1.80 -14.63 -8.93
N SER A 16 2.96 -14.14 -8.46
CA SER A 16 3.24 -12.72 -8.32
C SER A 16 3.44 -12.04 -9.69
N PHE A 17 3.23 -10.72 -9.75
CA PHE A 17 3.41 -9.95 -10.99
C PHE A 17 4.85 -10.01 -11.52
N THR A 18 5.85 -10.33 -10.69
CA THR A 18 7.24 -10.49 -11.16
C THR A 18 7.42 -11.75 -12.00
N SER A 19 6.72 -12.83 -11.68
CA SER A 19 6.74 -14.06 -12.47
C SER A 19 6.03 -13.86 -13.81
N TRP A 20 4.87 -13.19 -13.79
CA TRP A 20 4.15 -12.84 -15.02
C TRP A 20 4.93 -11.86 -15.88
N LEU A 21 5.63 -10.89 -15.29
CA LEU A 21 6.53 -9.98 -15.99
C LEU A 21 7.64 -10.75 -16.72
N ARG A 22 8.30 -11.70 -16.03
CA ARG A 22 9.34 -12.53 -16.65
C ARG A 22 8.81 -13.31 -17.83
N LEU A 23 7.66 -13.98 -17.67
CA LEU A 23 7.04 -14.75 -18.73
C LEU A 23 6.65 -13.85 -19.92
N ALA A 24 6.05 -12.69 -19.65
CA ALA A 24 5.67 -11.74 -20.69
C ALA A 24 6.89 -11.22 -21.46
N LEU A 25 7.98 -10.83 -20.78
CA LEU A 25 9.22 -10.40 -21.45
C LEU A 25 9.83 -11.53 -22.29
N GLN A 26 9.84 -12.76 -21.77
CA GLN A 26 10.34 -13.94 -22.49
C GLN A 26 9.48 -14.26 -23.72
N THR A 27 8.17 -14.07 -23.66
CA THR A 27 7.26 -14.20 -24.81
C THR A 27 7.51 -13.12 -25.85
N GLN A 28 7.77 -11.87 -25.43
CA GLN A 28 8.08 -10.76 -26.35
C GLN A 28 9.41 -10.94 -27.07
N HIS A 29 10.40 -11.51 -26.38
CA HIS A 29 11.77 -11.62 -26.80
C HIS A 29 12.33 -13.03 -26.53
N PRO A 30 11.88 -14.05 -27.29
CA PRO A 30 12.32 -15.44 -27.11
C PRO A 30 13.83 -15.64 -27.27
N GLU A 31 14.49 -14.73 -27.99
CA GLU A 31 15.93 -14.72 -28.25
C GLU A 31 16.77 -14.22 -27.06
N LYS A 32 16.15 -13.53 -26.10
CA LYS A 32 16.83 -13.00 -24.91
C LYS A 32 16.50 -13.85 -23.69
N LYS A 33 17.40 -13.88 -22.71
CA LYS A 33 17.16 -14.50 -21.41
C LYS A 33 16.80 -13.41 -20.40
N PHE A 34 15.61 -13.48 -19.82
CA PHE A 34 15.20 -12.56 -18.75
C PHE A 34 15.28 -13.20 -17.37
N GLU A 35 15.97 -12.53 -16.46
CA GLU A 35 15.97 -12.85 -15.04
C GLU A 35 15.24 -11.75 -14.28
N VAL A 36 14.17 -12.10 -13.57
CA VAL A 36 13.39 -11.15 -12.76
C VAL A 36 13.49 -11.58 -11.31
N ILE A 37 14.26 -10.83 -10.52
CA ILE A 37 14.50 -11.14 -9.11
C ILE A 37 13.44 -10.45 -8.24
N ASN A 38 12.65 -11.26 -7.52
CA ASN A 38 11.62 -10.76 -6.63
C ASN A 38 12.20 -10.40 -5.25
N CYS A 39 12.48 -9.11 -5.05
CA CYS A 39 12.90 -8.58 -3.74
C CYS A 39 11.70 -7.97 -2.98
N GLY A 40 10.60 -8.70 -2.90
CA GLY A 40 9.39 -8.32 -2.16
C GLY A 40 9.40 -8.89 -0.75
N GLY A 41 9.04 -8.07 0.25
CA GLY A 41 8.95 -8.51 1.64
C GLY A 41 7.61 -8.15 2.27
N VAL A 42 7.08 -9.04 3.12
CA VAL A 42 5.86 -8.78 3.86
C VAL A 42 6.05 -7.55 4.75
N SER A 43 5.07 -6.64 4.71
CA SER A 43 5.09 -5.40 5.52
C SER A 43 6.28 -4.47 5.25
N TYR A 44 7.04 -4.67 4.17
CA TYR A 44 8.15 -3.78 3.83
C TYR A 44 7.65 -2.40 3.44
N ALA A 45 8.21 -1.41 4.11
CA ALA A 45 8.12 -0.01 3.75
C ALA A 45 9.45 0.49 3.15
N SER A 46 9.43 1.68 2.57
CA SER A 46 10.54 2.31 1.86
C SER A 46 11.88 2.27 2.60
N TYR A 47 11.90 2.40 3.93
CA TYR A 47 13.14 2.40 4.71
C TYR A 47 13.84 1.03 4.71
N ARG A 48 13.08 -0.08 4.65
CA ARG A 48 13.63 -1.44 4.52
C ARG A 48 14.12 -1.72 3.11
N LEU A 49 13.56 -1.02 2.12
CA LEU A 49 13.97 -1.17 0.73
C LEU A 49 15.38 -0.59 0.50
N VAL A 50 15.80 0.43 1.25
CA VAL A 50 17.14 1.02 1.09
C VAL A 50 18.27 -0.01 1.24
N PRO A 51 18.38 -0.78 2.35
CA PRO A 51 19.42 -1.81 2.46
C PRO A 51 19.26 -2.94 1.44
N VAL A 52 18.02 -3.36 1.15
CA VAL A 52 17.75 -4.38 0.10
C VAL A 52 18.27 -3.92 -1.26
N LEU A 53 18.06 -2.65 -1.62
CA LEU A 53 18.57 -2.07 -2.86
C LEU A 53 20.10 -2.12 -2.91
N GLN A 54 20.76 -1.77 -1.81
CA GLN A 54 22.22 -1.81 -1.75
C GLN A 54 22.74 -3.23 -1.94
N GLU A 55 22.09 -4.22 -1.33
CA GLU A 55 22.41 -5.62 -1.53
C GLU A 55 22.21 -6.05 -2.99
N CYS A 56 21.07 -5.72 -3.59
CA CYS A 56 20.78 -6.00 -4.99
C CYS A 56 21.86 -5.45 -5.93
N LEU A 57 22.22 -4.19 -5.76
CA LEU A 57 23.21 -3.51 -6.60
C LEU A 57 24.63 -4.04 -6.40
N ASN A 58 24.94 -4.60 -5.23
CA ASN A 58 26.28 -5.13 -4.94
C ASN A 58 26.45 -6.59 -5.35
N GLN A 59 25.38 -7.38 -5.35
CA GLN A 59 25.46 -8.83 -5.58
C GLN A 59 24.93 -9.29 -6.94
N TYR A 60 24.03 -8.54 -7.58
CA TYR A 60 23.27 -9.03 -8.74
C TYR A 60 23.42 -8.21 -10.02
N ASP A 61 24.19 -7.11 -10.01
CA ASP A 61 24.45 -6.21 -11.15
C ASP A 61 23.21 -5.97 -12.08
N PRO A 62 22.10 -5.42 -11.55
CA PRO A 62 20.83 -5.40 -12.27
C PRO A 62 20.79 -4.33 -13.37
N ASP A 63 20.24 -4.68 -14.54
CA ASP A 63 19.99 -3.74 -15.65
C ASP A 63 18.85 -2.74 -15.39
N LEU A 64 17.92 -3.09 -14.50
CA LEU A 64 16.75 -2.28 -14.17
C LEU A 64 16.27 -2.55 -12.74
N ILE A 65 15.96 -1.49 -12.01
CA ILE A 65 15.32 -1.58 -10.69
C ILE A 65 13.86 -1.10 -10.77
N LEU A 66 12.93 -1.99 -10.44
CA LEU A 66 11.51 -1.67 -10.22
C LEU A 66 11.23 -1.47 -8.73
N ILE A 67 10.83 -0.27 -8.32
CA ILE A 67 10.50 0.05 -6.92
C ILE A 67 8.99 0.22 -6.77
N CYS A 68 8.31 -0.77 -6.19
CA CYS A 68 6.87 -0.73 -5.91
C CYS A 68 6.61 -0.62 -4.40
N THR A 69 6.22 0.56 -3.92
CA THR A 69 6.14 0.83 -2.46
C THR A 69 5.12 1.92 -2.10
N GLY A 70 4.69 1.96 -0.84
CA GLY A 70 3.78 2.99 -0.31
C GLY A 70 2.72 2.49 0.67
N ASN A 71 2.22 1.25 0.51
CA ASN A 71 1.12 0.71 1.32
C ASN A 71 1.47 0.57 2.82
N ASN A 72 2.74 0.33 3.12
CA ASN A 72 3.21 -0.05 4.45
C ASN A 72 3.87 1.10 5.23
N GLU A 73 3.80 2.34 4.75
CA GLU A 73 4.55 3.44 5.35
C GLU A 73 4.12 3.77 6.78
N PHE A 74 2.87 3.46 7.13
CA PHE A 74 2.30 3.75 8.44
C PHE A 74 2.19 2.52 9.37
N LEU A 75 2.62 1.33 8.93
CA LEU A 75 2.45 0.06 9.67
C LEU A 75 3.18 -0.03 11.02
N GLU A 76 4.19 0.81 11.25
CA GLU A 76 5.05 0.77 12.44
C GLU A 76 4.99 2.11 13.17
N ASP A 77 5.07 2.09 14.50
CA ASP A 77 5.16 3.32 15.31
C ASP A 77 6.59 3.83 15.16
N ARG A 78 6.80 4.59 14.09
CA ARG A 78 8.08 5.20 13.76
C ARG A 78 8.37 6.44 14.60
N SER A 79 7.83 6.52 15.81
CA SER A 79 8.45 7.27 16.90
C SER A 79 9.83 6.67 17.11
N TYR A 80 10.84 7.17 16.36
CA TYR A 80 12.23 6.79 16.52
C TYR A 80 12.53 6.68 18.03
N ARG A 81 12.85 5.47 18.49
CA ARG A 81 13.05 5.16 19.92
C ARG A 81 14.21 5.97 20.55
N PHE A 82 14.91 6.77 19.74
CA PHE A 82 15.94 7.74 20.15
C PHE A 82 15.44 9.17 20.39
N THR A 83 14.25 9.57 19.90
CA THR A 83 13.78 10.97 20.03
C THR A 83 12.83 11.23 21.19
N LYS A 84 12.30 10.20 21.87
CA LYS A 84 11.48 10.38 23.07
C LYS A 84 12.25 10.78 24.34
N LYS A 85 13.58 10.99 24.28
CA LYS A 85 14.40 11.37 25.45
C LYS A 85 15.00 12.78 25.45
N PHE A 86 14.83 13.58 24.39
CA PHE A 86 15.36 14.95 24.39
C PHE A 86 14.29 15.95 23.97
N ALA A 87 14.12 16.96 24.83
CA ALA A 87 13.06 17.96 24.80
C ALA A 87 13.00 18.78 23.49
N PRO A 88 11.86 19.42 23.17
CA PRO A 88 11.59 20.07 21.88
C PRO A 88 12.47 21.27 21.49
N SER A 89 13.43 21.69 22.31
CA SER A 89 14.12 22.99 22.17
C SER A 89 15.43 22.97 21.38
N LEU A 90 15.92 21.82 20.89
CA LEU A 90 17.26 21.72 20.27
C LEU A 90 17.27 21.35 18.77
N ASP A 91 16.13 21.46 18.08
CA ASP A 91 15.93 20.96 16.71
C ASP A 91 16.85 21.58 15.61
N PRO A 92 17.23 22.87 15.64
CA PRO A 92 18.11 23.42 14.59
C PRO A 92 19.55 22.91 14.66
N VAL A 93 20.08 22.77 15.88
CA VAL A 93 21.47 22.35 16.13
C VAL A 93 21.64 20.85 15.84
N LEU A 94 20.62 20.04 16.16
CA LEU A 94 20.60 18.61 15.85
C LEU A 94 20.49 18.33 14.34
N ARG A 95 19.81 19.18 13.56
CA ARG A 95 19.77 19.05 12.10
C ARG A 95 21.13 19.34 11.45
N PHE A 96 21.86 20.34 11.96
CA PHE A 96 23.23 20.64 11.51
C PHE A 96 24.24 19.57 11.96
N ALA A 97 24.06 19.01 13.16
CA ALA A 97 24.90 17.93 13.67
C ALA A 97 24.71 16.62 12.87
N ARG A 98 23.48 16.34 12.39
CA ARG A 98 23.17 15.15 11.58
C ARG A 98 23.75 15.17 10.16
N SER A 99 24.13 16.33 9.62
CA SER A 99 24.83 16.45 8.34
C SER A 99 26.36 16.36 8.47
N SER A 100 26.89 16.29 9.69
CA SER A 100 28.33 16.17 9.93
C SER A 100 28.78 14.72 9.87
N ARG A 101 29.79 14.44 9.01
CA ARG A 101 30.41 13.11 8.84
C ARG A 101 30.93 12.54 10.17
N LEU A 102 31.34 13.39 11.10
CA LEU A 102 31.86 13.01 12.43
C LEU A 102 30.83 12.23 13.28
N ILE A 103 29.55 12.61 13.22
CA ILE A 103 28.50 11.92 13.98
C ILE A 103 28.14 10.57 13.35
N GLN A 104 28.24 10.45 12.01
CA GLN A 104 28.12 9.15 11.35
C GLN A 104 29.27 8.21 11.72
N SER A 105 30.50 8.73 11.87
CA SER A 105 31.66 7.96 12.33
C SER A 105 31.51 7.47 13.76
N VAL A 106 30.98 8.31 14.66
CA VAL A 106 30.75 7.92 16.07
C VAL A 106 29.65 6.87 16.18
N ILE A 107 28.58 6.95 15.39
CA ILE A 107 27.55 5.90 15.30
C ILE A 107 28.13 4.61 14.71
N SER A 108 29.02 4.71 13.71
CA SER A 108 29.72 3.56 13.12
C SER A 108 30.65 2.86 14.12
N LEU A 109 31.36 3.63 14.97
CA LEU A 109 32.26 3.10 16.01
C LEU A 109 31.49 2.50 17.19
N ALA A 110 30.37 3.09 17.58
CA ALA A 110 29.49 2.54 18.62
C ALA A 110 28.85 1.20 18.21
N ASN A 111 28.69 0.97 16.90
CA ASN A 111 28.24 -0.31 16.34
C ASN A 111 29.37 -1.35 16.19
N HIS A 112 30.65 -0.94 16.25
CA HIS A 112 31.78 -1.84 16.05
C HIS A 112 32.21 -2.59 17.31
N ASN A 113 31.86 -2.09 18.51
CA ASN A 113 32.18 -2.73 19.80
C ASN A 113 31.10 -3.71 20.31
N ARG A 114 30.24 -4.21 19.44
CA ARG A 114 29.29 -5.30 19.76
C ARG A 114 29.59 -6.54 18.93
N SER A 115 30.84 -7.02 19.02
CA SER A 115 31.19 -8.38 18.66
C SER A 115 31.05 -9.29 19.88
N SER A 116 29.95 -10.03 19.94
CA SER A 116 29.86 -11.28 20.69
C SER A 116 29.25 -12.32 19.76
N ASP A 117 30.00 -13.40 19.56
CA ASP A 117 29.82 -14.45 18.57
C ASP A 117 28.44 -15.11 18.57
N THR A 118 27.65 -14.83 17.53
CA THR A 118 26.79 -15.79 16.83
C THR A 118 26.61 -15.33 15.37
N PRO A 119 26.72 -16.21 14.36
CA PRO A 119 26.46 -15.83 12.98
C PRO A 119 24.95 -15.72 12.76
N HIS A 120 24.38 -14.55 13.06
CA HIS A 120 23.05 -14.17 12.58
C HIS A 120 23.21 -13.32 11.32
N SER A 121 23.22 -13.98 10.16
CA SER A 121 22.54 -13.42 9.00
C SER A 121 21.03 -13.39 9.30
N THR A 122 20.30 -12.52 8.61
CA THR A 122 18.83 -12.41 8.54
C THR A 122 18.23 -11.26 9.33
N LEU A 123 17.88 -10.21 8.58
CA LEU A 123 16.68 -9.43 8.88
C LEU A 123 15.53 -10.43 9.01
N ASP A 124 14.89 -10.53 10.17
CA ASP A 124 13.70 -11.39 10.35
C ASP A 124 12.69 -11.14 9.22
N GLY A 125 12.32 -12.21 8.51
CA GLY A 125 11.48 -12.17 7.31
C GLY A 125 10.02 -11.77 7.57
N GLN A 126 9.63 -11.63 8.83
CA GLN A 126 8.33 -11.11 9.25
C GLN A 126 8.53 -9.88 10.12
N VAL A 127 7.84 -8.79 9.77
CA VAL A 127 7.82 -7.56 10.55
C VAL A 127 6.91 -7.77 11.75
N ASN A 128 7.35 -7.47 12.97
CA ASN A 128 6.46 -7.19 14.09
C ASN A 128 5.71 -5.88 13.81
N ALA A 129 4.62 -5.94 13.05
CA ALA A 129 3.80 -4.77 12.73
C ALA A 129 3.22 -4.20 14.03
N MET A 130 2.86 -2.90 14.05
CA MET A 130 2.08 -2.34 15.17
C MET A 130 0.81 -3.17 15.42
N LEU A 131 0.30 -3.80 14.37
CA LEU A 131 -0.87 -4.67 14.32
C LEU A 131 -0.62 -6.07 14.92
N ASP A 132 0.64 -6.52 15.05
CA ASP A 132 0.96 -7.85 15.58
C ASP A 132 1.01 -7.89 17.11
N TYR A 133 0.87 -6.73 17.76
CA TYR A 133 0.64 -6.63 19.20
C TYR A 133 -0.85 -6.73 19.52
N GLU A 134 -1.20 -7.39 20.64
CA GLU A 134 -2.54 -7.28 21.23
C GLU A 134 -2.92 -5.79 21.33
N ARG A 135 -4.07 -5.42 20.74
CA ARG A 135 -4.56 -4.03 20.61
C ARG A 135 -3.83 -3.13 19.59
N GLY A 136 -3.21 -3.71 18.55
CA GLY A 136 -2.43 -2.96 17.56
C GLY A 136 -3.17 -1.85 16.78
N ILE A 137 -4.47 -2.00 16.50
CA ILE A 137 -5.29 -0.94 15.87
C ILE A 137 -5.60 0.19 16.85
N GLU A 138 -5.72 -0.10 18.14
CA GLU A 138 -6.03 0.91 19.16
C GLU A 138 -4.93 1.98 19.24
N ARG A 139 -3.67 1.63 18.98
CA ARG A 139 -2.53 2.55 18.99
C ARG A 139 -2.58 3.63 17.91
N TYR A 140 -3.31 3.41 16.82
CA TYR A 140 -3.45 4.41 15.76
C TYR A 140 -4.37 5.54 16.20
N HIS A 141 -3.85 6.76 16.25
CA HIS A 141 -4.66 7.95 16.53
C HIS A 141 -4.35 9.02 15.49
N ARG A 142 -5.33 9.90 15.24
CA ARG A 142 -5.14 11.05 14.38
C ARG A 142 -4.02 11.93 14.94
N ASN A 143 -2.90 11.92 14.24
CA ASN A 143 -1.70 12.67 14.61
C ASN A 143 -1.04 13.22 13.34
N GLU A 144 -1.36 14.46 13.01
CA GLU A 144 -0.87 15.12 11.78
C GLU A 144 0.65 15.27 11.76
N ALA A 145 1.27 15.53 12.92
CA ALA A 145 2.71 15.65 13.04
C ALA A 145 3.41 14.32 12.74
N TRP A 146 2.91 13.21 13.30
CA TRP A 146 3.39 11.87 12.98
C TRP A 146 3.20 11.54 11.51
N GLN A 147 2.00 11.77 10.96
CA GLN A 147 1.74 11.51 9.54
C GLN A 147 2.65 12.31 8.60
N THR A 148 2.92 13.57 8.94
CA THR A 148 3.85 14.43 8.20
C THR A 148 5.27 13.86 8.26
N SER A 149 5.72 13.44 9.44
CA SER A 149 7.05 12.82 9.60
C SER A 149 7.22 11.53 8.78
N VAL A 150 6.17 10.69 8.70
CA VAL A 150 6.17 9.48 7.87
C VAL A 150 6.28 9.83 6.39
N LYS A 151 5.50 10.81 5.92
CA LYS A 151 5.54 11.30 4.53
C LYS A 151 6.92 11.88 4.16
N ASP A 152 7.53 12.65 5.06
CA ASP A 152 8.88 13.19 4.87
C ASP A 152 9.95 12.10 4.82
N HIS A 153 9.85 11.09 5.70
CA HIS A 153 10.77 9.96 5.68
C HIS A 153 10.61 9.12 4.40
N PHE A 154 9.38 8.88 3.95
CA PHE A 154 9.12 8.23 2.67
C PHE A 154 9.79 8.98 1.53
N ARG A 155 9.57 10.29 1.43
CA ARG A 155 10.22 11.15 0.43
C ARG A 155 11.74 11.03 0.48
N LEU A 156 12.34 11.11 1.67
CA LEU A 156 13.78 10.96 1.84
C LEU A 156 14.29 9.61 1.33
N ASN A 157 13.59 8.52 1.64
CA ASN A 157 13.97 7.16 1.22
C ASN A 157 13.87 6.97 -0.29
N ILE A 158 12.80 7.48 -0.93
CA ILE A 158 12.68 7.46 -2.39
C ILE A 158 13.84 8.20 -3.04
N HIS A 159 14.12 9.43 -2.62
CA HIS A 159 15.24 10.21 -3.14
C HIS A 159 16.59 9.54 -2.89
N ARG A 160 16.76 8.86 -1.74
CA ARG A 160 17.98 8.11 -1.42
C ARG A 160 18.16 6.92 -2.36
N MET A 161 17.11 6.12 -2.60
CA MET A 161 17.17 4.99 -3.51
C MET A 161 17.49 5.45 -4.95
N LEU A 162 16.83 6.51 -5.42
CA LEU A 162 17.10 7.07 -6.75
C LEU A 162 18.54 7.56 -6.89
N ARG A 163 19.08 8.26 -5.88
CA ARG A 163 20.49 8.65 -5.86
C ARG A 163 21.43 7.45 -5.96
N ILE A 164 21.20 6.42 -5.14
CA ILE A 164 22.02 5.20 -5.11
C ILE A 164 22.06 4.52 -6.48
N CYS A 165 20.92 4.43 -7.17
CA CYS A 165 20.85 3.87 -8.53
C CYS A 165 21.51 4.79 -9.56
N ASN A 166 21.26 6.10 -9.49
CA ASN A 166 21.85 7.08 -10.39
C ASN A 166 23.39 7.09 -10.32
N ASP A 167 23.95 7.02 -9.11
CA ASP A 167 25.41 6.97 -8.89
C ASP A 167 26.05 5.72 -9.53
N ARG A 168 25.28 4.62 -9.63
CA ARG A 168 25.68 3.38 -10.33
C ARG A 168 25.18 3.30 -11.77
N ARG A 169 24.50 4.34 -12.28
CA ARG A 169 23.89 4.39 -13.62
C ARG A 169 22.91 3.25 -13.91
N VAL A 170 22.23 2.75 -12.88
CA VAL A 170 21.18 1.73 -13.03
C VAL A 170 19.82 2.42 -13.23
N PRO A 171 19.12 2.19 -14.36
CA PRO A 171 17.77 2.69 -14.58
C PRO A 171 16.79 2.29 -13.48
N VAL A 172 15.82 3.18 -13.20
CA VAL A 172 14.76 2.93 -12.22
C VAL A 172 13.39 3.17 -12.85
N MET A 173 12.44 2.31 -12.49
CA MET A 173 11.02 2.58 -12.65
C MET A 173 10.36 2.61 -11.26
N LEU A 174 9.79 3.76 -10.90
CA LEU A 174 8.95 3.90 -9.72
C LEU A 174 7.54 3.43 -10.03
N VAL A 175 7.00 2.57 -9.17
CA VAL A 175 5.65 2.01 -9.33
C VAL A 175 4.85 2.33 -8.06
N SER A 176 3.76 3.07 -8.22
CA SER A 176 2.77 3.22 -7.15
C SER A 176 1.87 1.98 -7.12
N PRO A 177 1.72 1.29 -5.97
CA PRO A 177 0.82 0.15 -5.87
C PRO A 177 -0.65 0.58 -5.99
N CYS A 178 -1.50 -0.35 -6.40
CA CYS A 178 -2.95 -0.19 -6.36
C CYS A 178 -3.51 -0.54 -4.97
N PHE A 179 -4.73 -0.06 -4.71
CA PHE A 179 -5.46 -0.25 -3.47
C PHE A 179 -6.96 -0.22 -3.72
N ASN A 180 -7.68 -0.92 -2.86
CA ASN A 180 -9.12 -1.08 -2.93
C ASN A 180 -9.80 0.15 -2.35
N LEU A 181 -10.74 0.72 -3.13
CA LEU A 181 -11.52 1.88 -2.73
C LEU A 181 -12.92 1.48 -2.29
N LYS A 182 -13.64 0.71 -3.12
CA LYS A 182 -15.09 0.49 -2.93
C LYS A 182 -15.44 -0.69 -2.05
N ASP A 183 -14.55 -1.67 -1.89
CA ASP A 183 -14.81 -2.90 -1.16
C ASP A 183 -13.88 -3.07 0.06
N SER A 184 -13.23 -1.99 0.49
CA SER A 184 -12.37 -1.95 1.67
C SER A 184 -12.66 -0.70 2.51
N PRO A 185 -13.41 -0.83 3.62
CA PRO A 185 -13.67 0.30 4.50
C PRO A 185 -12.37 0.83 5.13
N PRO A 186 -12.39 2.03 5.73
CA PRO A 186 -11.30 2.50 6.57
C PRO A 186 -10.99 1.49 7.69
N PHE A 187 -9.71 1.27 7.98
CA PHE A 187 -9.29 0.38 9.06
C PHE A 187 -9.59 0.97 10.43
N LYS A 188 -9.53 2.30 10.56
CA LYS A 188 -9.93 3.00 11.78
C LYS A 188 -10.49 4.37 11.48
N SER A 189 -11.59 4.71 12.14
CA SER A 189 -12.13 6.07 12.20
C SER A 189 -12.04 6.58 13.63
N GLU A 190 -11.73 7.85 13.81
CA GLU A 190 -11.70 8.50 15.13
C GLU A 190 -12.55 9.76 15.05
N ALA A 191 -13.57 9.84 15.91
CA ALA A 191 -14.43 11.01 16.01
C ALA A 191 -13.66 12.22 16.53
N SER A 192 -14.11 13.42 16.18
CA SER A 192 -13.49 14.64 16.67
C SER A 192 -13.58 14.75 18.19
N LYS A 193 -12.44 15.00 18.84
CA LYS A 193 -12.33 15.20 20.30
C LYS A 193 -12.96 16.50 20.79
N THR A 194 -13.33 17.39 19.87
CA THR A 194 -13.90 18.71 20.18
C THR A 194 -15.42 18.72 20.18
N LEU A 195 -16.08 17.59 19.89
CA LEU A 195 -17.54 17.51 19.92
C LEU A 195 -18.02 17.58 21.37
N ASP A 196 -18.94 18.49 21.66
CA ASP A 196 -19.67 18.47 22.92
C ASP A 196 -20.68 17.30 22.96
N LYS A 197 -21.30 17.08 24.13
CA LYS A 197 -22.24 15.97 24.34
C LYS A 197 -23.45 16.03 23.41
N GLU A 198 -23.98 17.22 23.14
CA GLU A 198 -25.17 17.40 22.30
C GLU A 198 -24.84 17.12 20.83
N ALA A 199 -23.76 17.72 20.32
CA ALA A 199 -23.24 17.48 18.98
C ALA A 199 -22.90 16.01 18.76
N SER A 200 -22.24 15.37 19.73
CA SER A 200 -21.95 13.93 19.69
C SER A 200 -23.23 13.08 19.64
N GLN A 201 -24.25 13.40 20.45
CA GLN A 201 -25.51 12.65 20.44
C GLN A 201 -26.25 12.82 19.11
N LYS A 202 -26.29 14.05 18.58
CA LYS A 202 -26.93 14.36 17.30
C LYS A 202 -26.21 13.68 16.14
N TRP A 203 -24.87 13.70 16.14
CA TRP A 203 -24.05 12.99 15.17
C TRP A 203 -24.33 11.48 15.17
N LYS A 204 -24.31 10.84 16.35
CA LYS A 204 -24.67 9.42 16.51
C LYS A 204 -26.08 9.11 16.01
N SER A 205 -27.05 10.00 16.29
CA SER A 205 -28.43 9.85 15.81
C SER A 205 -28.51 9.90 14.28
N HIS A 206 -27.78 10.81 13.62
CA HIS A 206 -27.71 10.85 12.15
C HIS A 206 -27.05 9.59 11.58
N LEU A 207 -25.99 9.06 12.19
CA LEU A 207 -25.36 7.81 11.75
C LEU A 207 -26.30 6.61 11.89
N LYS A 208 -27.02 6.49 13.01
CA LYS A 208 -28.02 5.43 13.22
C LYS A 208 -29.14 5.53 12.18
N ALA A 209 -29.72 6.73 12.00
CA ALA A 209 -30.77 6.94 11.02
C ALA A 209 -30.29 6.64 9.58
N ALA A 210 -29.03 6.95 9.25
CA ALA A 210 -28.45 6.55 7.98
C ALA A 210 -28.40 5.02 7.83
N SER A 211 -27.92 4.30 8.85
CA SER A 211 -27.91 2.83 8.88
C SER A 211 -29.26 2.23 8.60
N ASP A 212 -30.27 2.66 9.36
CA ASP A 212 -31.63 2.12 9.31
C ASP A 212 -32.26 2.31 7.92
N ASN A 213 -31.85 3.36 7.19
CA ASN A 213 -32.37 3.64 5.85
C ASN A 213 -31.49 3.08 4.73
N MET A 214 -30.34 2.46 5.03
CA MET A 214 -29.35 2.12 4.00
C MET A 214 -29.80 1.00 3.05
N ARG A 215 -30.78 0.18 3.47
CA ARG A 215 -31.39 -0.87 2.64
C ARG A 215 -32.68 -0.40 1.95
N ASP A 216 -33.46 0.45 2.61
CA ASP A 216 -34.84 0.77 2.19
C ASP A 216 -34.97 2.12 1.47
N ASP A 217 -34.21 3.14 1.87
CA ASP A 217 -34.32 4.51 1.36
C ASP A 217 -32.96 5.21 1.30
N LEU A 218 -32.24 4.95 0.20
CA LEU A 218 -30.91 5.50 -0.03
C LEU A 218 -30.87 7.04 -0.04
N ASP A 219 -31.94 7.71 -0.45
CA ASP A 219 -31.98 9.18 -0.48
C ASP A 219 -32.05 9.76 0.94
N LYS A 220 -32.88 9.16 1.81
CA LYS A 220 -32.85 9.47 3.25
C LYS A 220 -31.50 9.13 3.88
N ALA A 221 -30.93 7.98 3.55
CA ALA A 221 -29.66 7.55 4.09
C ALA A 221 -28.53 8.54 3.72
N ILE A 222 -28.45 8.96 2.46
CA ILE A 222 -27.54 10.00 1.98
C ILE A 222 -27.75 11.31 2.75
N ALA A 223 -29.00 11.76 2.91
CA ALA A 223 -29.29 13.01 3.63
C ALA A 223 -28.84 12.95 5.09
N GLN A 224 -29.00 11.81 5.77
CA GLN A 224 -28.53 11.62 7.15
C GLN A 224 -27.00 11.57 7.24
N LEU A 225 -26.33 10.88 6.30
CA LEU A 225 -24.87 10.88 6.24
C LEU A 225 -24.29 12.28 5.99
N GLN A 226 -24.90 13.08 5.12
CA GLN A 226 -24.49 14.46 4.90
C GLN A 226 -24.66 15.33 6.16
N LYS A 227 -25.73 15.12 6.94
CA LYS A 227 -25.92 15.77 8.25
C LYS A 227 -24.90 15.29 9.29
N ALA A 228 -24.51 14.02 9.27
CA ALA A 228 -23.43 13.53 10.13
C ALA A 228 -22.09 14.19 9.75
N LEU A 229 -21.78 14.30 8.46
CA LEU A 229 -20.56 14.95 7.96
C LEU A 229 -20.51 16.46 8.24
N SER A 230 -21.66 17.14 8.34
CA SER A 230 -21.68 18.56 8.73
C SER A 230 -21.34 18.77 10.21
N ILE A 231 -21.47 17.74 11.05
CA ILE A 231 -21.06 17.76 12.46
C ILE A 231 -19.61 17.29 12.59
N ASP A 232 -19.25 16.16 11.99
CA ASP A 232 -17.89 15.64 11.98
C ASP A 232 -17.45 15.19 10.58
N LYS A 233 -16.74 16.08 9.89
CA LYS A 233 -16.15 15.82 8.57
C LYS A 233 -14.93 14.89 8.62
N GLY A 234 -14.38 14.62 9.79
CA GLY A 234 -13.16 13.83 9.99
C GLY A 234 -13.40 12.33 10.14
N TYR A 235 -14.65 11.89 10.28
CA TYR A 235 -14.97 10.49 10.49
C TYR A 235 -14.99 9.70 9.17
N ALA A 236 -13.89 9.00 8.87
CA ALA A 236 -13.66 8.32 7.59
C ALA A 236 -14.78 7.34 7.18
N ALA A 237 -15.29 6.59 8.17
CA ALA A 237 -16.45 5.73 8.10
C ALA A 237 -17.68 6.36 7.42
N THR A 238 -18.02 7.60 7.78
CA THR A 238 -19.21 8.28 7.24
C THR A 238 -19.02 8.58 5.76
N TRP A 239 -17.81 8.95 5.35
CA TRP A 239 -17.47 9.11 3.93
C TRP A 239 -17.56 7.78 3.18
N TYR A 240 -17.09 6.67 3.76
CA TYR A 240 -17.21 5.36 3.13
C TYR A 240 -18.67 4.95 2.94
N ALA A 241 -19.50 5.10 3.98
CA ALA A 241 -20.94 4.81 3.91
C ALA A 241 -21.65 5.69 2.86
N LEU A 242 -21.28 6.97 2.77
CA LEU A 242 -21.80 7.87 1.73
C LEU A 242 -21.37 7.43 0.33
N GLY A 243 -20.13 6.94 0.20
CA GLY A 243 -19.64 6.32 -1.03
C GLY A 243 -20.45 5.11 -1.43
N GLN A 244 -20.78 4.22 -0.48
CA GLN A 244 -21.63 3.05 -0.73
C GLN A 244 -23.04 3.43 -1.16
N ALA A 245 -23.67 4.39 -0.47
CA ALA A 245 -25.00 4.86 -0.83
C ALA A 245 -25.02 5.48 -2.24
N TYR A 246 -24.00 6.28 -2.59
CA TYR A 246 -23.86 6.80 -3.95
C TYR A 246 -23.56 5.73 -4.99
N LEU A 247 -22.79 4.71 -4.64
CA LEU A 247 -22.50 3.59 -5.53
C LEU A 247 -23.77 2.81 -5.88
N GLN A 248 -24.60 2.50 -4.87
CA GLN A 248 -25.89 1.83 -5.06
C GLN A 248 -26.90 2.69 -5.85
N LYS A 249 -26.79 4.02 -5.77
CA LYS A 249 -27.54 4.98 -6.59
C LYS A 249 -26.95 5.21 -7.99
N SER A 250 -25.91 4.48 -8.38
CA SER A 250 -25.18 4.66 -9.65
C SER A 250 -24.54 6.05 -9.83
N HIS A 251 -24.33 6.79 -8.74
CA HIS A 251 -23.62 8.07 -8.72
C HIS A 251 -22.10 7.85 -8.60
N PHE A 252 -21.50 7.18 -9.59
CA PHE A 252 -20.13 6.66 -9.53
C PHE A 252 -19.06 7.72 -9.21
N GLN A 253 -19.16 8.92 -9.80
CA GLN A 253 -18.18 9.97 -9.54
C GLN A 253 -18.23 10.47 -8.08
N LYS A 254 -19.44 10.61 -7.52
CA LYS A 254 -19.62 10.98 -6.11
C LYS A 254 -19.16 9.86 -5.19
N ALA A 255 -19.45 8.60 -5.54
CA ALA A 255 -18.98 7.44 -4.80
C ALA A 255 -17.45 7.40 -4.72
N LYS A 256 -16.76 7.56 -5.86
CA LYS A 256 -15.30 7.62 -5.94
C LYS A 256 -14.70 8.73 -5.08
N GLN A 257 -15.29 9.93 -5.12
CA GLN A 257 -14.86 11.04 -4.26
C GLN A 257 -15.00 10.72 -2.78
N CYS A 258 -16.12 10.11 -2.38
CA CYS A 258 -16.38 9.73 -1.00
C CYS A 258 -15.41 8.63 -0.52
N PHE A 259 -15.17 7.60 -1.34
CA PHE A 259 -14.17 6.56 -1.03
C PHE A 259 -12.76 7.13 -0.92
N GLN A 260 -12.40 8.09 -1.77
CA GLN A 260 -11.12 8.79 -1.66
C GLN A 260 -11.02 9.58 -0.35
N GLN A 261 -12.07 10.29 0.07
CA GLN A 261 -12.07 10.97 1.37
C GLN A 261 -11.96 9.98 2.54
N ALA A 262 -12.66 8.85 2.47
CA ALA A 262 -12.56 7.80 3.47
C ALA A 262 -11.12 7.27 3.60
N LEU A 263 -10.43 7.07 2.47
CA LEU A 263 -9.01 6.69 2.45
C LEU A 263 -8.11 7.73 3.11
N GLU A 264 -8.27 9.02 2.75
CA GLU A 264 -7.40 10.09 3.28
C GLU A 264 -7.63 10.35 4.78
N LEU A 265 -8.82 10.03 5.29
CA LEU A 265 -9.19 10.22 6.69
C LEU A 265 -8.97 8.99 7.56
N ASP A 266 -8.61 7.84 6.97
CA ASP A 266 -8.32 6.60 7.69
C ASP A 266 -7.20 6.82 8.70
N VAL A 267 -7.48 6.53 9.97
CA VAL A 267 -6.54 6.72 11.07
C VAL A 267 -5.47 5.63 11.07
N CYS A 268 -5.75 4.49 10.43
CA CYS A 268 -4.81 3.40 10.20
C CYS A 268 -4.57 3.25 8.67
N PRO A 269 -3.78 4.15 8.05
CA PRO A 269 -3.60 4.16 6.60
C PRO A 269 -2.66 3.04 6.12
N LEU A 270 -3.24 1.88 5.85
CA LEU A 270 -2.54 0.68 5.31
C LEU A 270 -2.56 0.59 3.78
N ARG A 271 -2.82 1.73 3.13
CA ARG A 271 -2.94 1.90 1.68
C ARG A 271 -2.12 3.12 1.28
N VAL A 272 -1.53 3.10 0.09
CA VAL A 272 -0.82 4.26 -0.44
C VAL A 272 -1.81 5.41 -0.67
N ASN A 273 -1.69 6.50 0.10
CA ASN A 273 -2.57 7.66 -0.03
C ASN A 273 -2.10 8.65 -1.10
N THR A 274 -2.92 9.68 -1.35
CA THR A 274 -2.65 10.70 -2.38
C THR A 274 -1.29 11.36 -2.21
N ALA A 275 -0.88 11.67 -0.97
CA ALA A 275 0.39 12.33 -0.70
C ALA A 275 1.61 11.44 -1.04
N LEU A 276 1.56 10.15 -0.71
CA LEU A 276 2.62 9.20 -1.04
C LEU A 276 2.71 8.94 -2.55
N ARG A 277 1.56 8.81 -3.23
CA ARG A 277 1.50 8.69 -4.71
C ARG A 277 2.10 9.92 -5.40
N ALA A 278 1.71 11.11 -4.96
CA ALA A 278 2.26 12.37 -5.46
C ALA A 278 3.77 12.48 -5.22
N THR A 279 4.26 11.98 -4.08
CA THR A 279 5.70 11.93 -3.78
C THR A 279 6.45 11.07 -4.80
N LEU A 280 5.95 9.87 -5.14
CA LEU A 280 6.56 9.02 -6.16
C LEU A 280 6.55 9.70 -7.54
N LYS A 281 5.40 10.25 -7.96
CA LYS A 281 5.25 10.93 -9.24
C LYS A 281 6.18 12.14 -9.37
N GLN A 282 6.28 12.96 -8.31
CA GLN A 282 7.16 14.12 -8.30
C GLN A 282 8.64 13.70 -8.29
N ALA A 283 9.00 12.67 -7.52
CA ALA A 283 10.36 12.15 -7.52
C ALA A 283 10.75 11.63 -8.91
N ALA A 284 9.85 10.90 -9.59
CA ALA A 284 10.09 10.43 -10.93
C ALA A 284 10.36 11.56 -11.92
N LYS A 285 9.55 12.63 -11.87
CA LYS A 285 9.76 13.84 -12.66
C LYS A 285 11.10 14.51 -12.36
N ASN A 286 11.46 14.65 -11.07
CA ASN A 286 12.68 15.34 -10.65
C ASN A 286 13.96 14.60 -11.04
N TRP A 287 13.92 13.27 -11.07
CA TRP A 287 15.05 12.43 -11.41
C TRP A 287 15.02 11.92 -12.86
N SER A 288 14.01 12.33 -13.64
CA SER A 288 13.79 11.86 -15.02
C SER A 288 13.76 10.33 -15.13
N VAL A 289 13.13 9.66 -14.16
CA VAL A 289 12.90 8.20 -14.18
C VAL A 289 11.45 7.89 -14.51
N LEU A 290 11.17 6.65 -14.92
CA LEU A 290 9.80 6.25 -15.23
C LEU A 290 8.94 6.17 -13.97
N PHE A 291 7.70 6.61 -14.09
CA PHE A 291 6.66 6.42 -13.08
C PHE A 291 5.51 5.64 -13.68
N TYR A 292 5.01 4.68 -12.92
CA TYR A 292 3.76 4.03 -13.25
C TYR A 292 2.81 3.91 -12.05
N ASP A 293 1.53 4.16 -12.30
CA ASP A 293 0.50 4.12 -11.27
C ASP A 293 -0.42 2.92 -11.50
N LEU A 294 -0.23 1.87 -10.70
CA LEU A 294 -1.07 0.67 -10.82
C LEU A 294 -2.53 0.95 -10.44
N GLN A 295 -2.84 2.06 -9.76
CA GLN A 295 -4.22 2.43 -9.48
C GLN A 295 -4.97 2.81 -10.76
N GLU A 296 -4.28 3.36 -11.76
CA GLU A 296 -4.88 3.70 -13.06
C GLU A 296 -5.19 2.40 -13.84
N LEU A 297 -4.23 1.48 -13.92
CA LEU A 297 -4.42 0.15 -14.51
C LEU A 297 -5.59 -0.61 -13.88
N ALA A 298 -5.61 -0.68 -12.54
CA ALA A 298 -6.64 -1.40 -11.82
C ALA A 298 -8.03 -0.76 -12.03
N ALA A 299 -8.09 0.56 -12.26
CA ALA A 299 -9.35 1.25 -12.53
C ALA A 299 -9.89 0.95 -13.94
N GLU A 300 -9.03 0.78 -14.94
CA GLU A 300 -9.42 0.37 -16.31
C GLU A 300 -10.08 -1.01 -16.32
N ASP A 301 -9.56 -1.94 -15.51
CA ASP A 301 -10.08 -3.31 -15.38
C ASP A 301 -11.27 -3.41 -14.41
N SER A 302 -11.66 -2.31 -13.76
CA SER A 302 -12.80 -2.27 -12.83
C SER A 302 -14.05 -1.71 -13.51
N THR A 303 -15.16 -2.44 -13.42
CA THR A 303 -16.45 -2.19 -14.14
C THR A 303 -16.95 -0.74 -14.06
N LEU A 304 -16.59 0.02 -13.02
CA LEU A 304 -17.07 1.38 -12.74
C LEU A 304 -15.95 2.42 -12.64
N GLY A 305 -14.71 2.07 -13.01
CA GLY A 305 -13.55 2.96 -12.83
C GLY A 305 -13.19 3.24 -11.36
N ILE A 306 -13.72 2.42 -10.44
CA ILE A 306 -13.46 2.42 -9.00
C ILE A 306 -12.91 1.04 -8.62
N VAL A 307 -11.65 1.02 -8.20
CA VAL A 307 -10.94 -0.22 -7.88
C VAL A 307 -11.60 -0.93 -6.71
N GLY A 308 -11.92 -2.19 -6.92
CA GLY A 308 -12.54 -3.07 -5.94
C GLY A 308 -12.04 -4.52 -6.03
N ASN A 309 -12.88 -5.43 -5.58
CA ASN A 309 -12.60 -6.86 -5.51
C ASN A 309 -12.50 -7.56 -6.88
N GLU A 310 -12.80 -6.84 -7.96
CA GLU A 310 -12.61 -7.32 -9.33
C GLU A 310 -11.11 -7.45 -9.67
N PHE A 311 -10.29 -6.54 -9.15
CA PHE A 311 -8.85 -6.52 -9.39
C PHE A 311 -8.05 -6.98 -8.16
N LEU A 312 -8.55 -6.68 -6.97
CA LEU A 312 -7.91 -6.96 -5.69
C LEU A 312 -8.68 -8.04 -4.92
N ILE A 313 -8.02 -8.73 -3.99
CA ILE A 313 -8.68 -9.73 -3.12
C ILE A 313 -8.89 -9.22 -1.69
N ASP A 314 -8.24 -8.11 -1.36
CA ASP A 314 -8.35 -7.38 -0.10
C ASP A 314 -8.08 -5.88 -0.35
N HIS A 315 -7.63 -5.15 0.68
CA HIS A 315 -7.28 -3.74 0.59
C HIS A 315 -6.15 -3.37 -0.40
N VAL A 316 -5.21 -4.27 -0.74
CA VAL A 316 -3.99 -3.93 -1.54
C VAL A 316 -3.41 -5.07 -2.41
N HIS A 317 -3.83 -6.31 -2.22
CA HIS A 317 -3.27 -7.48 -2.91
C HIS A 317 -4.08 -7.79 -4.17
N PRO A 318 -3.45 -7.85 -5.35
CA PRO A 318 -4.12 -8.25 -6.59
C PRO A 318 -4.60 -9.72 -6.56
N THR A 319 -5.65 -9.99 -7.33
CA THR A 319 -5.98 -11.36 -7.75
C THR A 319 -4.84 -11.93 -8.62
N ILE A 320 -4.85 -13.24 -8.89
CA ILE A 320 -3.91 -13.84 -9.87
C ILE A 320 -4.03 -13.11 -11.23
N ARG A 321 -5.27 -12.82 -11.67
CA ARG A 321 -5.52 -12.05 -12.89
C ARG A 321 -4.99 -10.63 -12.80
N GLY A 322 -5.17 -9.94 -11.65
CA GLY A 322 -4.60 -8.62 -11.42
C GLY A 322 -3.07 -8.64 -11.49
N HIS A 323 -2.42 -9.67 -10.92
CA HIS A 323 -0.98 -9.88 -11.05
C HIS A 323 -0.53 -10.12 -12.50
N GLN A 324 -1.28 -10.90 -13.29
CA GLN A 324 -1.03 -11.09 -14.73
C GLN A 324 -1.11 -9.77 -15.49
N ARG A 325 -2.15 -8.96 -15.24
CA ARG A 325 -2.35 -7.64 -15.87
C ARG A 325 -1.22 -6.68 -15.54
N ILE A 326 -0.78 -6.63 -14.28
CA ILE A 326 0.39 -5.85 -13.88
C ILE A 326 1.65 -6.33 -14.61
N GLY A 327 1.87 -7.65 -14.69
CA GLY A 327 3.04 -8.22 -15.35
C GLY A 327 3.13 -7.87 -16.84
N ILE A 328 2.01 -8.03 -17.57
CA ILE A 328 1.89 -7.67 -18.99
C ILE A 328 2.19 -6.18 -19.20
N GLU A 329 1.59 -5.32 -18.38
CA GLU A 329 1.72 -3.88 -18.54
C GLU A 329 3.12 -3.36 -18.20
N LEU A 330 3.76 -3.93 -17.17
CA LEU A 330 5.16 -3.65 -16.89
C LEU A 330 6.08 -4.13 -18.03
N ALA A 331 5.79 -5.27 -18.66
CA ALA A 331 6.55 -5.77 -19.81
C ALA A 331 6.46 -4.80 -21.01
N ARG A 332 5.26 -4.32 -21.34
CA ARG A 332 5.05 -3.30 -22.38
C ARG A 332 5.85 -2.03 -22.13
N ARG A 333 5.86 -1.56 -20.88
CA ARG A 333 6.61 -0.36 -20.49
C ARG A 333 8.11 -0.55 -20.56
N ILE A 334 8.58 -1.74 -20.18
CA ILE A 334 9.99 -2.08 -20.33
C ILE A 334 10.37 -2.13 -21.80
N GLN A 335 9.55 -2.78 -22.62
CA GLN A 335 9.76 -2.84 -24.06
C GLN A 335 9.86 -1.46 -24.67
N SER A 336 8.91 -0.57 -24.40
CA SER A 336 8.87 0.76 -25.03
C SER A 336 10.04 1.68 -24.69
N HIS A 337 10.84 1.37 -23.66
CA HIS A 337 11.94 2.21 -23.20
C HIS A 337 13.33 1.59 -23.34
N TRP A 338 13.44 0.26 -23.24
CA TRP A 338 14.74 -0.42 -23.17
C TRP A 338 14.90 -1.59 -24.13
N LEU A 339 13.86 -2.02 -24.83
CA LEU A 339 13.93 -3.13 -25.78
C LEU A 339 13.42 -2.71 -27.16
N GLU A 340 13.69 -3.53 -28.16
CA GLU A 340 13.18 -3.30 -29.51
C GLU A 340 11.68 -3.64 -29.57
N SER A 341 10.89 -2.81 -30.24
CA SER A 341 9.46 -3.05 -30.40
C SER A 341 9.20 -4.12 -31.46
N ASN A 342 8.31 -5.08 -31.15
CA ASN A 342 7.73 -5.97 -32.16
C ASN A 342 6.28 -5.55 -32.44
N PRO A 343 6.02 -4.75 -33.49
CA PRO A 343 4.70 -4.15 -33.74
C PRO A 343 3.62 -5.17 -34.14
N GLU A 344 4.00 -6.38 -34.57
CA GLU A 344 3.05 -7.42 -34.96
C GLU A 344 2.59 -8.28 -33.78
N LEU A 345 3.28 -8.19 -32.64
CA LEU A 345 3.02 -9.03 -31.47
C LEU A 345 1.82 -8.50 -30.66
N ASN A 346 0.72 -9.24 -30.67
CA ASN A 346 -0.36 -9.04 -29.69
C ASN A 346 -0.01 -9.77 -28.38
N LEU A 347 0.74 -9.09 -27.51
CA LEU A 347 1.22 -9.69 -26.26
C LEU A 347 0.10 -10.32 -25.42
N GLU A 348 -1.07 -9.69 -25.33
CA GLU A 348 -2.18 -10.21 -24.52
C GLU A 348 -2.65 -11.60 -24.97
N LYS A 349 -2.65 -11.82 -26.29
CA LYS A 349 -3.02 -13.11 -26.88
C LYS A 349 -1.90 -14.13 -26.73
N GLU A 350 -0.66 -13.71 -26.98
CA GLU A 350 0.50 -14.62 -26.99
C GLU A 350 0.85 -15.15 -25.59
N VAL A 351 0.63 -14.35 -24.54
CA VAL A 351 0.87 -14.82 -23.16
C VAL A 351 -0.22 -15.75 -22.64
N GLU A 352 -1.39 -15.83 -23.28
CA GLU A 352 -2.53 -16.61 -22.76
C GLU A 352 -2.17 -18.09 -22.59
N THR A 353 -1.60 -18.70 -23.64
CA THR A 353 -1.13 -20.09 -23.60
C THR A 353 -0.02 -20.27 -22.57
N VAL A 354 1.00 -19.41 -22.58
CA VAL A 354 2.15 -19.49 -21.66
C VAL A 354 1.70 -19.36 -20.20
N PHE A 355 0.76 -18.46 -19.91
CA PHE A 355 0.25 -18.26 -18.56
C PHE A 355 -0.60 -19.45 -18.11
N SER A 356 -1.43 -20.01 -19.00
CA SER A 356 -2.23 -21.20 -18.73
C SER A 356 -1.37 -22.44 -18.44
N GLU A 357 -0.33 -22.66 -19.24
CA GLU A 357 0.65 -23.72 -19.03
C GLU A 357 1.40 -23.54 -17.70
N HIS A 358 1.84 -22.32 -17.39
CA HIS A 358 2.47 -22.02 -16.11
C HIS A 358 1.55 -22.30 -14.93
N LEU A 359 0.29 -21.85 -14.96
CA LEU A 359 -0.69 -22.15 -13.90
C LEU A 359 -0.93 -23.65 -13.73
N SER A 360 -0.97 -24.39 -14.84
CA SER A 360 -1.15 -25.84 -14.85
C SER A 360 0.05 -26.60 -14.33
N SER A 361 1.26 -26.02 -14.43
CA SER A 361 2.49 -26.57 -13.88
C SER A 361 2.60 -26.43 -12.35
N ILE A 362 1.83 -25.52 -11.75
CA ILE A 362 1.85 -25.27 -10.31
C ILE A 362 1.06 -26.37 -9.57
N PRO A 363 1.65 -27.06 -8.58
CA PRO A 363 0.97 -28.11 -7.83
C PRO A 363 -0.29 -27.62 -7.11
N SER A 364 -1.36 -28.44 -7.08
CA SER A 364 -2.64 -28.07 -6.46
C SER A 364 -2.54 -27.63 -4.99
N VAL A 365 -1.59 -28.19 -4.23
CA VAL A 365 -1.32 -27.82 -2.83
C VAL A 365 -0.98 -26.33 -2.67
N TYR A 366 -0.38 -25.71 -3.68
CA TYR A 366 -0.10 -24.28 -3.73
C TYR A 366 -1.38 -23.45 -3.54
N TYR A 367 -2.42 -23.79 -4.31
CA TYR A 367 -3.69 -23.07 -4.31
C TYR A 367 -4.44 -23.30 -3.00
N LEU A 368 -4.35 -24.50 -2.41
CA LEU A 368 -4.93 -24.80 -1.10
C LEU A 368 -4.30 -23.91 -0.01
N ILE A 369 -2.97 -23.83 0.04
CA ILE A 369 -2.25 -22.96 0.99
C ILE A 369 -2.59 -21.49 0.74
N GLY A 370 -2.65 -21.07 -0.52
CA GLY A 370 -3.06 -19.71 -0.89
C GLY A 370 -4.48 -19.37 -0.42
N MET A 371 -5.43 -20.30 -0.57
CA MET A 371 -6.79 -20.14 -0.07
C MET A 371 -6.86 -20.06 1.45
N GLU A 372 -6.06 -20.86 2.17
CA GLU A 372 -5.96 -20.79 3.63
C GLU A 372 -5.39 -19.44 4.10
N ARG A 373 -4.30 -18.99 3.48
CA ARG A 373 -3.72 -17.67 3.73
C ARG A 373 -4.70 -16.54 3.41
N LEU A 374 -5.46 -16.67 2.32
CA LEU A 374 -6.49 -15.72 1.96
C LEU A 374 -7.64 -15.71 2.98
N LYS A 375 -8.07 -16.87 3.49
CA LYS A 375 -9.05 -16.94 4.58
C LYS A 375 -8.53 -16.21 5.82
N GLY A 376 -7.29 -16.46 6.22
CA GLY A 376 -6.65 -15.76 7.34
C GLY A 376 -6.54 -14.25 7.10
N LEU A 377 -6.17 -13.83 5.88
CA LEU A 377 -6.08 -12.43 5.49
C LEU A 377 -7.45 -11.75 5.48
N LYS A 378 -8.48 -12.41 4.93
CA LYS A 378 -9.86 -11.93 4.95
C LYS A 378 -10.35 -11.80 6.39
N ALA A 379 -10.18 -12.83 7.21
CA ALA A 379 -10.51 -12.80 8.63
C ALA A 379 -9.72 -11.72 9.38
N TRP A 380 -8.49 -11.39 8.98
CA TRP A 380 -7.74 -10.27 9.56
C TRP A 380 -8.29 -8.91 9.13
N THR A 381 -8.62 -8.74 7.84
CA THR A 381 -9.24 -7.52 7.32
C THR A 381 -10.69 -7.32 7.78
N GLN A 382 -11.42 -8.41 8.04
CA GLN A 382 -12.85 -8.43 8.40
C GLN A 382 -13.08 -8.60 9.92
N GLY A 383 -12.20 -9.31 10.62
CA GLY A 383 -12.30 -9.63 12.06
C GLY A 383 -11.56 -8.65 12.95
N ARG A 384 -10.99 -7.59 12.38
CA ARG A 384 -10.57 -6.37 13.10
C ARG A 384 -11.16 -5.08 12.53
N ALA A 385 -11.84 -5.16 11.38
CA ALA A 385 -12.86 -4.19 11.03
C ALA A 385 -14.10 -4.60 11.82
N GLU A 386 -14.42 -3.88 12.89
CA GLU A 386 -15.74 -3.93 13.50
C GLU A 386 -16.78 -3.57 12.42
N GLY A 387 -17.23 -4.56 11.64
CA GLY A 387 -18.23 -4.40 10.57
C GLY A 387 -17.97 -3.19 9.68
N SER A 388 -19.03 -2.68 9.05
CA SER A 388 -19.06 -1.25 8.81
C SER A 388 -19.01 -0.56 10.19
N PRO A 389 -18.25 0.52 10.41
CA PRO A 389 -18.23 1.29 11.68
C PRO A 389 -19.61 1.82 12.16
N ILE A 390 -20.67 1.57 11.39
CA ILE A 390 -22.06 1.81 11.77
C ILE A 390 -22.67 0.60 12.50
N GLU A 391 -22.21 -0.63 12.22
CA GLU A 391 -22.78 -1.86 12.76
C GLU A 391 -22.13 -2.31 14.09
N ASN A 392 -20.86 -2.01 14.37
CA ASN A 392 -20.12 -2.69 15.48
C ASN A 392 -19.26 -1.77 16.39
N HIS A 393 -19.52 -0.45 16.47
CA HIS A 393 -18.78 0.37 17.44
C HIS A 393 -19.29 0.09 18.86
N PRO A 394 -18.43 -0.09 19.89
CA PRO A 394 -18.85 -0.38 21.28
C PRO A 394 -19.69 0.72 21.97
N ASP A 395 -19.97 1.81 21.26
CA ASP A 395 -20.84 2.92 21.70
C ASP A 395 -22.15 3.01 20.89
N ILE A 396 -22.43 2.02 20.02
CA ILE A 396 -23.65 1.85 19.23
C ILE A 396 -24.16 0.44 19.57
N PRO A 397 -25.36 0.29 20.18
CA PRO A 397 -25.81 -1.01 20.66
C PRO A 397 -25.97 -2.03 19.52
N ASP A 398 -25.41 -3.24 19.71
CA ASP A 398 -25.54 -4.38 18.82
C ASP A 398 -27.01 -4.77 18.60
N GLY A 399 -27.38 -5.03 17.34
CA GLY A 399 -28.64 -5.65 16.95
C GLY A 399 -29.68 -4.71 16.35
N ILE A 400 -29.40 -4.24 15.12
CA ILE A 400 -30.37 -3.90 14.05
C ILE A 400 -29.76 -4.30 12.71
#